data_AF-A0A1A8UJP7-F1
#
_entry.id   AF-A0A1A8UJP7-F1
#
_cell.length_a   1.000
_cell.length_b   1.000
_cell.length_c   1.000
_cell.angle_alpha   90.00
_cell.angle_beta   90.00
_cell.angle_gamma   90.00
#
_symmetry.space_group_name_H-M   'P 1'
#
loop_
_entity.id
_entity.type
_entity.pdbx_description
1 polymer ?
#
loop_
_entity_poly.entity_id
_entity_poly.type
_entity_poly.pdbx_seq_one_letter_code
_entity_poly.pdbx_strand_id
1 'polypeptide(L)'
;IVVDRYITELRQKRKDCEFGQNVDDMMGVKLVFSITDSRLKERLLRDKDLTLNKAIEICRSAEAAKTQIQAMQLNPVVQDASVDTLKKTPHNLRPGQ
;
A
#
# COMPACT_ATOMS: atom_id res chain seq x y z
N ILE A 1 2.44 -9.35 -10.08
CA ILE A 1 2.44 -8.31 -11.14
C ILE A 1 3.31 -7.18 -10.66
N VAL A 2 4.13 -6.55 -11.51
CA VAL A 2 4.72 -5.25 -11.19
C VAL A 2 3.75 -4.21 -11.73
N VAL A 3 3.16 -3.40 -10.85
CA VAL A 3 2.02 -2.53 -11.20
C VAL A 3 2.39 -1.60 -12.34
N ASP A 4 3.52 -0.91 -12.25
CA ASP A 4 4.00 0.02 -13.28
C ASP A 4 4.12 -0.59 -14.68
N ARG A 5 4.73 -1.78 -14.76
CA ARG A 5 4.86 -2.51 -16.01
C ARG A 5 3.49 -2.87 -16.58
N TYR A 6 2.60 -3.37 -15.72
CA TYR A 6 1.26 -3.75 -16.13
C TYR A 6 0.42 -2.55 -16.60
N ILE A 7 0.54 -1.39 -15.95
CA ILE A 7 -0.12 -0.14 -16.37
C ILE A 7 0.43 0.37 -17.70
N THR A 8 1.73 0.23 -17.94
CA THR A 8 2.34 0.61 -19.22
C THR A 8 1.78 -0.24 -20.38
N GLU A 9 1.73 -1.55 -20.19
CA GLU A 9 1.13 -2.49 -21.16
C GLU A 9 -0.36 -2.20 -21.39
N LEU A 10 -1.11 -1.92 -20.31
CA LEU A 10 -2.51 -1.53 -20.42
C LEU A 10 -2.68 -0.24 -21.22
N ARG A 11 -1.88 0.80 -20.94
CA ARG A 11 -1.93 2.07 -21.67
C ARG A 11 -1.58 1.94 -23.15
N GLN A 12 -0.71 1.00 -23.52
CA GLN A 12 -0.46 0.71 -24.93
C GLN A 12 -1.68 0.05 -25.58
N LYS A 13 -2.26 -0.95 -24.92
CA LYS A 13 -3.47 -1.64 -25.40
C LYS A 13 -4.70 -0.73 -25.44
N ARG A 14 -4.75 0.33 -24.62
CA ARG A 14 -5.79 1.37 -24.68
C ARG A 14 -5.88 2.03 -26.05
N LYS A 15 -4.73 2.27 -26.70
CA LYS A 15 -4.68 3.01 -27.98
C LYS A 15 -5.40 2.28 -29.10
N ASP A 16 -5.49 0.97 -29.00
CA ASP A 16 -6.14 0.07 -29.97
C ASP A 16 -7.56 -0.33 -29.52
N CYS A 17 -8.05 0.24 -28.42
CA CYS A 17 -9.25 -0.23 -27.74
C CYS A 17 -10.51 0.50 -28.23
N GLU A 18 -11.43 -0.23 -28.86
CA GLU A 18 -12.71 0.29 -29.38
C GLU A 18 -13.75 0.60 -28.29
N PHE A 19 -13.44 0.35 -27.01
CA PHE A 19 -14.36 0.50 -25.88
C PHE A 19 -14.64 1.97 -25.47
N GLY A 20 -14.05 2.93 -26.18
CA GLY A 20 -14.34 4.36 -26.02
C GLY A 20 -14.13 4.86 -24.59
N GLN A 21 -15.16 5.49 -24.02
CA GLN A 21 -15.11 6.05 -22.66
C GLN A 21 -15.06 5.00 -21.54
N ASN A 22 -15.51 3.76 -21.78
CA ASN A 22 -15.55 2.70 -20.77
C ASN A 22 -14.23 1.92 -20.62
N VAL A 23 -13.20 2.34 -21.35
CA VAL A 23 -11.87 1.75 -21.27
C VAL A 23 -11.33 1.73 -19.84
N ASP A 24 -11.49 2.83 -19.10
CA ASP A 24 -10.83 2.97 -17.80
C ASP A 24 -11.48 2.05 -16.76
N ASP A 25 -12.80 1.86 -16.81
CA ASP A 25 -13.54 0.92 -15.97
C ASP A 25 -13.15 -0.53 -16.29
N MET A 26 -13.10 -0.89 -17.57
CA MET A 26 -12.67 -2.23 -17.98
C MET A 26 -11.23 -2.52 -17.58
N MET A 27 -10.34 -1.52 -17.66
CA MET A 27 -8.95 -1.65 -17.20
C MET A 27 -8.86 -1.82 -15.69
N GLY A 28 -9.71 -1.13 -14.91
CA GLY A 28 -9.82 -1.32 -13.47
C GLY A 28 -10.20 -2.75 -13.12
N VAL A 29 -11.25 -3.29 -13.76
CA VAL A 29 -11.69 -4.67 -13.57
C VAL A 29 -10.57 -5.65 -13.93
N LYS A 30 -9.90 -5.45 -15.08
CA LYS A 30 -8.81 -6.33 -15.54
C LYS A 30 -7.60 -6.28 -14.62
N LEU A 31 -7.28 -5.10 -14.07
CA LEU A 31 -6.24 -4.93 -13.06
C LEU A 31 -6.57 -5.73 -11.81
N VAL A 32 -7.77 -5.55 -11.25
CA VAL A 32 -8.21 -6.28 -10.05
C VAL A 32 -8.14 -7.79 -10.27
N PHE A 33 -8.60 -8.28 -11.43
CA PHE A 33 -8.57 -9.70 -11.75
C PHE A 33 -7.15 -10.27 -11.86
N SER A 34 -6.21 -9.47 -12.37
CA SER A 34 -4.80 -9.86 -12.57
C SER A 34 -3.98 -9.91 -11.27
N ILE A 35 -4.51 -9.39 -10.15
CA ILE A 35 -3.86 -9.45 -8.84
C ILE A 35 -3.96 -10.87 -8.29
N THR A 36 -2.83 -11.41 -7.82
CA THR A 36 -2.75 -12.73 -7.17
C THR A 36 -2.99 -12.67 -5.67
N ASP A 37 -2.79 -11.51 -5.04
CA ASP A 37 -3.00 -11.32 -3.60
C ASP A 37 -4.50 -11.19 -3.28
N SER A 38 -5.06 -12.21 -2.64
CA SER A 38 -6.50 -12.27 -2.34
C SER A 38 -6.96 -11.16 -1.40
N ARG A 39 -6.13 -10.73 -0.43
CA ARG A 39 -6.50 -9.66 0.51
C ARG A 39 -6.55 -8.30 -0.17
N LEU A 40 -5.57 -8.01 -1.03
CA LEU A 40 -5.55 -6.81 -1.86
C LEU A 40 -6.73 -6.80 -2.84
N LYS A 41 -7.02 -7.94 -3.46
CA LYS A 41 -8.17 -8.11 -4.36
C LYS A 41 -9.49 -7.85 -3.63
N GLU A 42 -9.69 -8.44 -2.45
CA GLU A 42 -10.89 -8.19 -1.63
C GLU A 42 -11.04 -6.70 -1.27
N ARG A 43 -9.94 -6.05 -0.86
CA ARG A 43 -9.93 -4.63 -0.53
C ARG A 43 -10.36 -3.76 -1.72
N LEU A 44 -9.87 -4.07 -2.91
CA LEU A 44 -10.23 -3.35 -4.14
C LEU A 44 -11.70 -3.58 -4.50
N LEU A 45 -12.18 -4.82 -4.45
CA LEU A 45 -13.58 -5.16 -4.75
C LEU A 45 -14.60 -4.57 -3.77
N ARG A 46 -14.15 -4.16 -2.58
CA ARG A 46 -15.01 -3.54 -1.57
C ARG A 46 -15.25 -2.05 -1.81
N ASP A 47 -14.37 -1.38 -2.55
CA ASP A 47 -14.52 0.05 -2.89
C ASP A 47 -15.53 0.19 -4.04
N LYS A 48 -16.69 0.79 -3.75
CA LYS A 48 -17.77 0.99 -4.72
C LYS A 48 -17.45 2.05 -5.76
N ASP A 49 -16.56 2.99 -5.40
CA ASP A 49 -16.12 4.10 -6.24
C ASP A 49 -14.66 3.88 -6.67
N LEU A 50 -14.36 2.63 -7.05
CA LEU A 50 -13.04 2.24 -7.49
C LEU A 50 -12.78 2.72 -8.92
N THR A 51 -11.99 3.77 -9.05
CA THR A 51 -11.48 4.24 -10.35
C THR A 51 -10.17 3.56 -10.69
N LEU A 52 -9.81 3.54 -11.99
CA LEU A 52 -8.52 3.02 -12.45
C LEU A 52 -7.34 3.64 -11.70
N ASN A 53 -7.33 4.97 -11.51
CA ASN A 53 -6.26 5.66 -10.77
C ASN A 53 -6.18 5.21 -9.31
N LYS A 54 -7.32 5.13 -8.60
CA LYS A 54 -7.36 4.60 -7.22
C LYS A 54 -6.79 3.19 -7.14
N ALA A 55 -7.21 2.31 -8.06
CA ALA A 55 -6.74 0.93 -8.09
C ALA A 55 -5.23 0.86 -8.29
N ILE A 56 -4.67 1.69 -9.17
CA ILE A 56 -3.22 1.81 -9.41
C ILE A 56 -2.49 2.24 -8.13
N GLU A 57 -2.96 3.30 -7.48
CA GLU A 57 -2.36 3.85 -6.25
C GLU A 57 -2.35 2.83 -5.11
N ILE A 58 -3.48 2.15 -4.91
CA ILE A 58 -3.60 1.10 -3.88
C ILE A 58 -2.64 -0.05 -4.18
N CYS A 59 -2.54 -0.49 -5.44
CA CYS A 59 -1.64 -1.59 -5.80
C CYS A 59 -0.17 -1.22 -5.66
N ARG A 60 0.24 -0.02 -6.12
CA ARG A 60 1.60 0.49 -5.94
C ARG A 60 1.97 0.60 -4.46
N SER A 61 1.06 1.14 -3.65
CA SER A 61 1.26 1.25 -2.20
C SER A 61 1.42 -0.12 -1.55
N ALA A 62 0.65 -1.11 -2.00
CA ALA A 62 0.76 -2.48 -1.51
C ALA A 62 2.09 -3.15 -1.90
N GLU A 63 2.59 -2.94 -3.11
CA GLU A 63 3.92 -3.43 -3.53
C GLU A 63 5.05 -2.79 -2.72
N ALA A 64 5.01 -1.47 -2.53
CA ALA A 64 5.99 -0.74 -1.72
C ALA A 64 5.97 -1.21 -0.26
N ALA A 65 4.79 -1.35 0.34
CA ALA A 65 4.63 -1.85 1.70
C ALA A 65 5.16 -3.27 1.85
N LYS A 66 4.88 -4.18 0.90
CA LYS A 66 5.44 -5.54 0.92
C LYS A 66 6.96 -5.53 0.89
N THR A 67 7.55 -4.69 0.05
CA THR A 67 9.01 -4.54 -0.06
C THR A 67 9.61 -4.03 1.26
N GLN A 68 9.01 -3.00 1.87
CA GLN A 68 9.46 -2.50 3.17
C GLN A 68 9.33 -3.55 4.28
N ILE A 69 8.18 -4.24 4.38
CA ILE A 69 7.97 -5.29 5.39
C ILE A 69 9.00 -6.41 5.23
N GLN A 70 9.29 -6.82 3.98
CA GLN A 70 10.30 -7.84 3.72
C GLN A 70 11.71 -7.36 4.13
N ALA A 71 12.07 -6.10 3.85
CA ALA A 71 13.33 -5.52 4.30
C ALA A 71 13.44 -5.46 5.84
N MET A 72 12.35 -5.13 6.52
CA MET A 72 12.28 -5.16 8.00
C MET A 72 12.45 -6.57 8.58
N GLN A 73 11.99 -7.60 7.87
CA GLN A 73 12.13 -9.00 8.29
C GLN A 73 13.52 -9.58 8.01
N LEU A 74 14.21 -9.10 6.96
CA LEU A 74 15.52 -9.59 6.54
C LEU A 74 16.69 -8.91 7.27
N ASN A 75 16.47 -7.75 7.88
CA ASN A 75 17.38 -7.21 8.89
C ASN A 75 16.97 -7.78 10.26
N PRO A 76 17.70 -8.75 10.85
CA PRO A 76 17.76 -8.80 12.30
C PRO A 76 18.35 -7.45 12.71
N VAL A 77 17.49 -6.55 13.15
CA VAL A 77 17.91 -5.41 13.97
C VAL A 77 18.81 -6.02 15.03
N VAL A 78 20.10 -5.70 14.94
CA VAL A 78 21.01 -5.82 16.07
C VAL A 78 20.28 -5.25 17.27
N GLN A 79 19.99 -6.15 18.21
CA GLN A 79 19.43 -5.84 19.50
C GLN A 79 20.40 -4.89 20.21
N ASP A 80 20.18 -3.58 20.11
CA ASP A 80 20.63 -2.62 21.12
C ASP A 80 19.91 -1.28 20.94
N ALA A 81 18.63 -1.27 21.29
CA ALA A 81 18.01 -0.04 21.72
C ALA A 81 17.46 -0.31 23.11
N SER A 82 18.30 -0.02 24.10
CA SER A 82 17.88 0.38 25.44
C SER A 82 16.67 1.31 25.29
N VAL A 83 15.47 0.77 25.51
CA VAL A 83 14.28 1.59 25.74
C VAL A 83 14.41 2.07 27.17
N ASP A 84 15.21 3.13 27.36
CA ASP A 84 15.43 3.74 28.65
C ASP A 84 14.08 4.00 29.32
N THR A 85 13.88 3.29 30.42
CA THR A 85 12.75 3.46 31.31
C THR A 85 12.63 4.94 31.63
N LEU A 86 11.49 5.56 31.31
CA LEU A 86 11.10 6.82 31.92
C LEU A 86 11.00 6.56 33.43
N LYS A 87 12.11 6.75 34.17
CA LYS A 87 12.09 6.78 35.62
C LYS A 87 11.12 7.89 36.00
N LYS A 88 9.97 7.50 36.54
CA LYS A 88 9.15 8.38 37.40
C LYS A 88 10.11 9.07 38.37
N THR A 89 10.34 10.35 38.20
CA THR A 89 10.99 11.16 39.23
C THR A 89 9.93 11.57 40.25
N PRO A 90 9.96 11.08 41.50
CA PRO A 90 9.24 11.71 42.59
C PRO A 90 10.02 12.98 42.96
N HIS A 91 9.62 14.14 42.44
CA HIS A 91 10.10 15.39 43.02
C HIS A 91 9.10 15.91 44.05
N ASN A 92 9.45 15.59 45.29
CA ASN A 92 9.11 16.19 46.57
C ASN A 92 8.46 17.58 46.56
N LEU A 93 7.54 17.70 47.51
CA LEU A 93 6.95 18.91 48.09
C LEU A 93 7.91 20.10 48.10
N ARG A 94 7.34 21.30 47.89
CA ARG A 94 7.89 22.53 48.48
C ARG A 94 6.87 23.12 49.46
N PRO A 95 7.29 23.46 50.69
CA PRO A 95 6.46 24.15 51.66
C PRO A 95 6.40 25.66 51.38
N GLY A 96 5.23 26.26 51.65
CA GLY A 96 5.05 27.65 52.09
C GLY A 96 5.46 28.78 51.14
N GLN A 97 4.45 29.41 50.52
CA GLN A 97 4.10 30.80 50.81
C GLN A 97 2.57 30.92 50.90
#